data_AF-A0A7L0I541-F1
#
_entry.id   AF-A0A7L0I541-F1
#
_cell.length_a   1.000
_cell.length_b   1.000
_cell.length_c   1.000
_cell.angle_alpha   90.00
_cell.angle_beta   90.00
_cell.angle_gamma   90.00
#
_symmetry.space_group_name_H-M   'P 1'
#
loop_
_entity.id
_entity.type
_entity.pdbx_description
1 polymer ?
#
loop_
_entity_poly.entity_id
_entity_poly.type
_entity_poly.pdbx_seq_one_letter_code
_entity_poly.pdbx_strand_id
1 'polypeptide(L)' 'QGEEEEEKEFKCILCGERFGHQPGLARHQKHHAGERAFICAECGKAFSLKHNLIIH' A
#
# COMPACT_ATOMS: atom_id res chain seq x y z
N GLN A 1 31.86 -1.18 -9.43
CA GLN A 1 30.70 -1.50 -10.27
C GLN A 1 29.55 -1.63 -9.31
N GLY A 2 28.56 -0.76 -9.46
CA GLY A 2 27.55 -0.45 -8.45
C GLY A 2 26.94 -1.72 -7.89
N GLU A 3 27.00 -1.83 -6.57
CA GLU A 3 26.11 -2.70 -5.82
C GLU A 3 24.71 -2.16 -6.14
N GLU A 4 24.03 -2.82 -7.06
CA GLU A 4 22.59 -2.69 -7.20
C GLU A 4 22.05 -3.33 -5.92
N GLU A 5 22.13 -2.58 -4.82
CA GLU A 5 21.28 -2.79 -3.68
C GLU A 5 19.89 -2.81 -4.29
N GLU A 6 19.30 -3.99 -4.30
CA GLU A 6 17.87 -4.17 -4.23
C GLU A 6 17.44 -3.42 -2.96
N GLU A 7 17.44 -2.07 -3.03
CA GLU A 7 16.93 -1.17 -2.03
C GLU A 7 15.46 -1.47 -2.09
N LYS A 8 15.07 -2.49 -1.33
CA LYS A 8 13.76 -3.12 -1.34
C LYS A 8 12.75 -1.99 -1.29
N GLU A 9 12.25 -1.60 -2.46
CA GLU A 9 11.61 -0.30 -2.58
C GLU A 9 10.33 -0.44 -1.78
N PHE A 10 10.27 0.16 -0.60
CA PHE A 10 9.11 0.04 0.26
C PHE A 10 8.06 1.00 -0.30
N LYS A 11 7.44 0.56 -1.39
CA LYS A 11 6.43 1.30 -2.12
C LYS A 11 5.06 0.94 -1.59
N CYS A 12 4.29 1.95 -1.23
CA CYS A 12 2.90 1.77 -0.90
C CYS A 12 2.14 1.36 -2.17
N ILE A 13 1.55 0.18 -2.17
CA ILE A 13 0.73 -0.31 -3.29
C ILE A 13 -0.56 0.51 -3.49
N LEU A 14 -0.96 1.29 -2.47
CA LEU A 14 -2.22 2.03 -2.48
C LEU A 14 -2.11 3.42 -3.10
N CYS A 15 -1.02 4.14 -2.81
CA CYS A 15 -0.78 5.49 -3.35
C CYS A 15 0.52 5.60 -4.18
N GLY A 16 1.36 4.58 -4.17
CA GLY A 16 2.64 4.59 -4.88
C GLY A 16 3.77 5.34 -4.17
N GLU A 17 3.56 5.87 -2.96
CA GLU A 17 4.61 6.54 -2.18
C GLU A 17 5.75 5.59 -1.85
N ARG A 18 6.98 6.10 -1.90
CA ARG A 18 8.21 5.36 -1.63
C ARG A 18 8.71 5.72 -0.23
N PHE A 19 9.11 4.71 0.52
CA PHE A 19 9.72 4.86 1.84
C PHE A 19 11.11 4.24 1.82
N GLY A 20 12.07 4.89 2.48
CA GLY A 20 13.43 4.34 2.63
C GLY A 20 13.54 3.22 3.66
N HIS A 21 12.45 2.81 4.32
CA HIS A 21 12.47 1.77 5.34
C HIS A 21 11.09 1.14 5.60
N GLN A 22 11.06 -0.16 5.91
CA GLN A 22 9.84 -0.93 6.19
C GLN A 22 8.94 -0.35 7.31
N PRO A 23 9.46 0.14 8.46
CA PRO A 23 8.63 0.72 9.52
C PRO A 23 7.84 1.96 9.06
N GLY A 24 8.41 2.76 8.18
CA GLY A 24 7.79 3.96 7.63
C GLY A 24 6.60 3.60 6.74
N LEU A 25 6.82 2.64 5.82
CA LEU A 25 5.75 2.07 5.01
C LEU A 25 4.66 1.42 5.87
N ALA A 26 5.02 0.63 6.89
CA ALA A 26 4.05 -0.06 7.74
C ALA A 26 3.18 0.93 8.53
N ARG A 27 3.75 2.02 9.05
CA ARG A 27 2.98 3.09 9.70
C ARG A 27 2.07 3.82 8.71
N HIS A 28 2.59 4.09 7.51
CA HIS A 28 1.81 4.72 6.44
C HIS A 28 0.64 3.82 5.98
N GLN A 29 0.86 2.52 5.80
CA GLN A 29 -0.20 1.57 5.45
C GLN A 29 -1.29 1.48 6.52
N LYS A 30 -0.99 1.71 7.80
CA LYS A 30 -2.01 1.81 8.86
C LYS A 30 -2.94 3.02 8.68
N HIS A 31 -2.45 4.12 8.10
CA HIS A 31 -3.30 5.26 7.76
C HIS A 31 -4.31 4.86 6.69
N HIS A 32 -3.85 4.20 5.63
CA HIS A 32 -4.74 3.63 4.61
C HIS A 32 -5.69 2.58 5.16
N ALA A 33 -5.26 1.73 6.10
CA ALA A 33 -6.13 0.75 6.75
C ALA A 33 -7.25 1.42 7.58
N GLY A 34 -6.99 2.61 8.12
CA GLY A 34 -8.00 3.44 8.79
C GLY A 34 -8.97 4.13 7.83
N GLU A 35 -8.54 4.47 6.62
CA GLU A 35 -9.37 5.16 5.61
C GLU A 35 -10.09 4.19 4.66
N ARG A 36 -9.51 3.01 4.41
CA ARG A 36 -9.93 2.03 3.41
C ARG A 36 -9.54 0.62 3.85
N ALA A 37 -10.37 0.02 4.71
CA ALA A 37 -10.17 -1.35 5.20
C ALA A 37 -10.36 -2.43 4.12
N PHE A 38 -10.91 -2.10 2.94
CA PHE A 38 -11.31 -3.08 1.93
C PHE A 38 -10.58 -2.85 0.61
N ILE A 39 -9.57 -3.67 0.31
CA ILE A 39 -8.76 -3.57 -0.90
C ILE A 39 -9.15 -4.69 -1.86
N CYS A 40 -9.37 -4.36 -3.13
CA CYS A 40 -9.56 -5.34 -4.19
C CYS A 40 -8.24 -6.02 -4.50
N ALA A 41 -8.21 -7.35 -4.39
CA ALA A 41 -7.01 -8.15 -4.66
C ALA A 41 -6.63 -8.16 -6.16
N GLU A 42 -7.60 -7.98 -7.07
CA GLU A 42 -7.34 -8.02 -8.51
C GLU A 42 -6.74 -6.71 -9.05
N CYS A 43 -7.23 -5.56 -8.58
CA CYS A 43 -6.81 -4.25 -9.12
C CYS A 43 -6.10 -3.35 -8.11
N GLY A 44 -6.02 -3.75 -6.83
CA GLY A 44 -5.37 -2.97 -5.76
C GLY A 44 -6.16 -1.72 -5.31
N LYS A 45 -7.37 -1.47 -5.84
CA LYS A 45 -8.19 -0.34 -5.39
C LYS A 45 -8.65 -0.53 -3.96
N ALA A 46 -8.63 0.55 -3.21
CA ALA A 46 -9.00 0.56 -1.82
C ALA A 46 -10.32 1.31 -1.60
N PHE A 47 -11.19 0.75 -0.76
CA PHE A 47 -12.55 1.19 -0.48
C PHE A 47 -12.77 1.40 1.00
N SER A 48 -13.50 2.46 1.35
CA SER A 48 -13.83 2.81 2.73
C SER A 48 -14.91 1.91 3.32
N LEU A 49 -15.70 1.23 2.48
CA LEU A 49 -16.81 0.37 2.90
C LEU A 49 -16.76 -0.98 2.19
N LYS A 50 -17.10 -2.06 2.90
CA LYS A 50 -17.09 -3.42 2.37
C LYS A 50 -18.03 -3.58 1.18
N HIS A 51 -19.22 -2.96 1.23
CA HIS A 51 -20.18 -3.05 0.13
C HIS A 51 -19.64 -2.44 -1.16
N ASN A 52 -18.85 -1.36 -1.06
CA ASN A 52 -18.23 -0.73 -2.22
C ASN A 52 -17.17 -1.64 -2.84
N LEU A 53 -16.45 -2.43 -2.05
CA LEU A 53 -15.58 -3.47 -2.58
C LEU A 53 -16.37 -4.62 -3.23
N ILE A 54 -17.52 -5.02 -2.67
CA ILE A 54 -18.31 -6.16 -3.18
C ILE A 54 -18.95 -5.84 -4.54
N ILE A 55 -19.41 -4.60 -4.75
CA ILE A 55 -20.02 -4.17 -6.02
C ILE A 55 -19.01 -3.67 -7.05
N HIS A 56 -17.75 -3.48 -6.66
CA HIS A 56 -16.68 -2.98 -7.51
C HIS A 56 -16.17 -4.07 -8.45
#